data_AF-A0A3B9ZSX4-F1
#
_entry.id   AF-A0A3B9ZSX4-F1
#
_cell.length_a   1.000
_cell.length_b   1.000
_cell.length_c   1.000
_cell.angle_alpha   90.00
_cell.angle_beta   90.00
_cell.angle_gamma   90.00
#
_symmetry.space_group_name_H-M   'P 1'
#
loop_
_entity.id
_entity.type
_entity.pdbx_description
1 polymer ?
#
loop_
_entity_poly.entity_id
_entity_poly.type
_entity_poly.pdbx_seq_one_letter_code
_entity_poly.pdbx_strand_id
1 'polypeptide(L)'
;MKRIQWVLIVLMAVGMINCNKDKDEPVKDINNSIVINEVMPKNTGFGSDQDNEFDDWIEIYNLANEDIDISGYFLTDNKSKLTQWKFPEGTTLAKNGYLVVWVDGDSTQVGLHTPFKLSALGETVLLLTPEEKVIQEVTFPAISLLQSYSRIPNGTGNFIWAAPTFKAENKESDPGLNINKSIVINELMAKNTQYGSDQNGQFDDWIELYNLANVDIDISGFYLSDSKKELTKWKFPIGTKLPKNGYLIVWADADTLQVGLHANYKLSSLGETVVLVSPEKVILNEVKYPVATSSQSYGRIPNGIGDFILTTPTFNAENK
;
A
#
# COMPACT_ATOMS: atom_id res chain seq x y z
N MET A 1 50.62 -71.17 45.23
CA MET A 1 50.87 -70.14 44.20
C MET A 1 50.13 -70.53 42.91
N LYS A 2 49.16 -69.69 42.47
CA LYS A 2 48.72 -69.33 41.08
C LYS A 2 48.48 -70.47 40.06
N ARG A 3 47.43 -70.56 39.23
CA ARG A 3 46.39 -69.67 38.62
C ARG A 3 45.31 -70.63 38.04
N ILE A 4 44.01 -70.54 38.34
CA ILE A 4 42.92 -69.74 37.74
C ILE A 4 42.97 -69.57 36.20
N GLN A 5 42.00 -70.18 35.52
CA GLN A 5 41.50 -69.74 34.20
C GLN A 5 39.97 -69.83 34.22
N TRP A 6 39.32 -68.72 33.87
CA TRP A 6 37.88 -68.45 34.00
C TRP A 6 37.10 -68.96 32.79
N VAL A 7 35.91 -69.52 33.04
CA VAL A 7 34.86 -69.74 32.02
C VAL A 7 33.80 -68.67 32.22
N LEU A 8 33.57 -67.85 31.20
CA LEU A 8 32.54 -66.82 31.16
C LEU A 8 31.24 -67.44 30.64
N ILE A 9 30.21 -67.50 31.48
CA ILE A 9 28.85 -67.90 31.09
C ILE A 9 28.12 -66.63 30.64
N VAL A 10 27.67 -66.58 29.39
CA VAL A 10 26.80 -65.53 28.86
C VAL A 10 25.35 -65.97 29.05
N LEU A 11 24.61 -65.26 29.91
CA LEU A 11 23.15 -65.35 30.02
C LEU A 11 22.51 -64.62 28.83
N MET A 12 21.72 -65.34 28.02
CA MET A 12 20.81 -64.71 27.06
C MET A 12 19.54 -64.27 27.80
N ALA A 13 19.33 -62.96 27.91
CA ALA A 13 18.05 -62.37 28.24
C ALA A 13 17.34 -62.02 26.92
N VAL A 14 16.20 -62.66 26.64
CA VAL A 14 15.32 -62.29 25.52
C VAL A 14 14.48 -61.10 25.97
N GLY A 15 14.92 -59.89 25.60
CA GLY A 15 14.10 -58.68 25.72
C GLY A 15 13.16 -58.58 24.53
N MET A 16 11.84 -58.62 24.79
CA MET A 16 10.84 -58.21 23.81
C MET A 16 11.01 -56.71 23.54
N ILE A 17 11.42 -56.35 22.32
CA ILE A 17 11.45 -54.97 21.86
C ILE A 17 10.02 -54.58 21.52
N ASN A 18 9.40 -53.80 22.40
CA ASN A 18 8.19 -53.07 22.09
C ASN A 18 8.57 -51.91 21.17
N CYS A 19 8.32 -52.04 19.86
CA CYS A 19 8.65 -51.03 18.87
C CYS A 19 7.56 -49.94 18.90
N ASN A 20 7.65 -48.99 19.82
CA ASN A 20 6.84 -47.77 19.76
C ASN A 20 7.45 -46.85 18.69
N LYS A 21 6.95 -46.95 17.46
CA LYS A 21 7.25 -45.99 16.38
C LYS A 21 6.22 -44.86 16.41
N ASP A 22 6.14 -44.16 17.54
CA ASP A 22 5.65 -42.79 17.55
C ASP A 22 6.89 -41.91 17.49
N LYS A 23 7.41 -41.73 16.28
CA LYS A 23 8.20 -40.53 16.02
C LYS A 23 7.18 -39.44 15.85
N ASP A 24 6.96 -38.65 16.90
CA ASP A 24 6.16 -37.44 16.85
C ASP A 24 6.62 -36.64 15.62
N GLU A 25 5.82 -36.65 14.56
CA GLU A 25 5.93 -35.63 13.54
C GLU A 25 5.72 -34.29 14.25
N PRO A 26 6.53 -33.25 13.97
CA PRO A 26 6.33 -31.96 14.60
C PRO A 26 4.88 -31.53 14.34
N VAL A 27 4.11 -31.34 15.41
CA VAL A 27 2.73 -30.84 15.33
C VAL A 27 2.78 -29.58 14.48
N LYS A 28 2.20 -29.65 13.29
CA LYS A 28 2.10 -28.52 12.37
C LYS A 28 1.25 -27.47 13.09
N ASP A 29 1.88 -26.40 13.56
CA ASP A 29 1.16 -25.27 14.15
C ASP A 29 0.31 -24.64 13.05
N ILE A 30 -0.98 -24.97 13.05
CA ILE A 30 -1.94 -24.57 12.02
C ILE A 30 -2.04 -23.04 11.91
N ASN A 31 -1.75 -22.33 13.00
CA ASN A 31 -1.72 -20.86 13.04
C ASN A 31 -0.67 -20.26 12.09
N ASN A 32 0.44 -20.97 11.83
CA ASN A 32 1.45 -20.51 10.88
C ASN A 32 0.97 -20.61 9.43
N SER A 33 -0.16 -21.29 9.18
CA SER A 33 -0.78 -21.40 7.85
C SER A 33 -1.86 -20.33 7.62
N ILE A 34 -2.22 -19.53 8.62
CA ILE A 34 -3.21 -18.46 8.51
C ILE A 34 -2.46 -17.14 8.43
N VAL A 35 -2.57 -16.44 7.31
CA VAL A 35 -1.85 -15.18 7.09
C VAL A 35 -2.81 -14.07 6.68
N ILE A 36 -2.54 -12.84 7.15
CA ILE A 36 -3.02 -11.65 6.44
C ILE A 36 -2.27 -11.65 5.11
N ASN A 37 -3.03 -11.69 4.02
CA ASN A 37 -2.50 -11.83 2.67
C ASN A 37 -2.50 -10.50 1.92
N GLU A 38 -3.55 -9.71 2.12
CA GLU A 38 -3.75 -8.46 1.38
C GLU A 38 -4.58 -7.49 2.23
N VAL A 39 -4.22 -6.20 2.17
CA VAL A 39 -4.93 -5.13 2.88
C VAL A 39 -5.26 -4.03 1.90
N MET A 40 -6.52 -3.61 1.85
CA MET A 40 -7.03 -2.52 1.01
C MET A 40 -7.59 -1.40 1.88
N PRO A 41 -6.76 -0.42 2.31
CA PRO A 41 -7.18 0.66 3.23
C PRO A 41 -8.06 1.75 2.61
N LYS A 42 -8.26 1.74 1.30
CA LYS A 42 -9.16 2.65 0.59
C LYS A 42 -9.62 2.03 -0.70
N ASN A 43 -10.69 1.27 -0.63
CA ASN A 43 -11.28 0.67 -1.81
C ASN A 43 -12.07 1.71 -2.63
N THR A 44 -11.79 1.78 -3.94
CA THR A 44 -12.45 2.73 -4.84
C THR A 44 -13.01 2.03 -6.08
N GLY A 45 -13.05 0.69 -6.08
CA GLY A 45 -13.51 -0.08 -7.23
C GLY A 45 -13.04 -1.54 -7.32
N PHE A 46 -12.38 -2.08 -6.29
CA PHE A 46 -11.71 -3.39 -6.33
C PHE A 46 -12.34 -4.36 -5.33
N GLY A 47 -13.39 -5.05 -5.80
CA GLY A 47 -14.25 -5.89 -4.97
C GLY A 47 -15.32 -5.05 -4.28
N SER A 48 -16.57 -5.50 -4.31
CA SER A 48 -17.66 -4.89 -3.55
C SER A 48 -18.25 -5.91 -2.60
N ASP A 49 -18.88 -5.40 -1.55
CA ASP A 49 -19.65 -6.21 -0.63
C ASP A 49 -21.00 -6.66 -1.24
N GLN A 50 -21.85 -7.26 -0.42
CA GLN A 50 -23.18 -7.72 -0.81
C GLN A 50 -24.15 -6.59 -1.19
N ASP A 51 -23.89 -5.37 -0.72
CA ASP A 51 -24.71 -4.18 -0.96
C ASP A 51 -24.17 -3.31 -2.13
N ASN A 52 -23.06 -3.75 -2.76
CA ASN A 52 -22.31 -3.07 -3.82
C ASN A 52 -21.56 -1.81 -3.35
N GLU A 53 -21.18 -1.79 -2.08
CA GLU A 53 -20.31 -0.80 -1.47
C GLU A 53 -18.84 -1.19 -1.69
N PHE A 54 -17.98 -0.19 -1.89
CA PHE A 54 -16.54 -0.38 -2.08
C PHE A 54 -15.81 -0.06 -0.79
N ASP A 55 -16.03 -0.89 0.22
CA ASP A 55 -15.40 -0.72 1.53
C ASP A 55 -13.97 -1.24 1.57
N ASP A 56 -13.24 -0.73 2.57
CA ASP A 56 -11.91 -1.22 2.88
C ASP A 56 -12.01 -2.68 3.30
N TRP A 57 -10.98 -3.46 3.00
CA TRP A 57 -11.02 -4.88 3.29
C TRP A 57 -9.65 -5.43 3.65
N ILE A 58 -9.66 -6.49 4.44
CA ILE A 58 -8.51 -7.34 4.73
C ILE A 58 -8.82 -8.74 4.19
N GLU A 59 -7.87 -9.31 3.46
CA GLU A 59 -7.93 -10.69 3.01
C GLU A 59 -7.02 -11.58 3.84
N ILE A 60 -7.56 -12.70 4.29
CA ILE A 60 -6.86 -13.75 5.03
C ILE A 60 -6.73 -14.96 4.12
N TYR A 61 -5.52 -15.54 4.04
CA TYR A 61 -5.21 -16.70 3.23
C TYR A 61 -4.81 -17.90 4.09
N ASN A 62 -5.30 -19.08 3.71
CA ASN A 62 -4.92 -20.36 4.29
C ASN A 62 -3.91 -21.09 3.41
N LEU A 63 -2.66 -21.20 3.87
CA LEU A 63 -1.59 -21.95 3.19
C LEU A 63 -1.69 -23.47 3.37
N ALA A 64 -2.57 -23.95 4.24
CA ALA A 64 -2.76 -25.38 4.47
C ALA A 64 -3.61 -26.02 3.36
N ASN A 65 -3.37 -27.31 3.16
CA ASN A 65 -4.13 -28.16 2.25
C ASN A 65 -5.40 -28.76 2.91
N GLU A 66 -5.88 -28.14 3.99
CA GLU A 66 -7.07 -28.51 4.75
C GLU A 66 -7.83 -27.24 5.16
N ASP A 67 -9.13 -27.38 5.38
CA ASP A 67 -9.98 -26.28 5.84
C ASP A 67 -9.64 -25.97 7.31
N ILE A 68 -9.56 -24.69 7.66
CA ILE A 68 -9.22 -24.24 9.01
C ILE A 68 -10.43 -23.53 9.60
N ASP A 69 -10.88 -23.97 10.78
CA ASP A 69 -11.83 -23.23 11.59
C ASP A 69 -11.10 -22.06 12.29
N ILE A 70 -11.55 -20.84 12.00
CA ILE A 70 -11.04 -19.61 12.62
C ILE A 70 -12.08 -18.96 13.54
N SER A 71 -13.10 -19.71 13.95
CA SER A 71 -14.07 -19.26 14.95
C SER A 71 -13.37 -18.74 16.19
N GLY A 72 -13.76 -17.55 16.60
CA GLY A 72 -13.26 -16.91 17.80
C GLY A 72 -11.84 -16.36 17.79
N TYR A 73 -11.17 -16.37 16.63
CA TYR A 73 -9.99 -15.54 16.41
C TYR A 73 -10.36 -14.06 16.50
N PHE A 74 -9.37 -13.17 16.62
CA PHE A 74 -9.60 -11.73 16.70
C PHE A 74 -8.86 -10.96 15.60
N LEU A 75 -9.50 -9.92 15.07
CA LEU A 75 -8.91 -8.92 14.18
C LEU A 75 -8.99 -7.54 14.84
N THR A 76 -7.92 -6.76 14.74
CA THR A 76 -7.84 -5.42 15.33
C THR A 76 -6.85 -4.53 14.60
N ASP A 77 -7.14 -3.23 14.52
CA ASP A 77 -6.24 -2.15 14.09
C ASP A 77 -5.57 -1.45 15.30
N ASN A 78 -5.83 -1.91 16.52
CA ASN A 78 -5.45 -1.23 17.74
C ASN A 78 -4.69 -2.16 18.71
N LYS A 79 -3.37 -1.93 18.84
CA LYS A 79 -2.50 -2.68 19.77
C LYS A 79 -2.90 -2.57 21.25
N SER A 80 -3.68 -1.55 21.62
CA SER A 80 -4.20 -1.40 22.98
C SER A 80 -5.55 -2.10 23.18
N LYS A 81 -6.16 -2.66 22.13
CA LYS A 81 -7.44 -3.36 22.15
C LYS A 81 -7.37 -4.62 21.28
N LEU A 82 -6.74 -5.66 21.83
CA LEU A 82 -6.43 -6.89 21.08
C LEU A 82 -7.67 -7.69 20.63
N THR A 83 -8.77 -7.59 21.36
CA THR A 83 -10.02 -8.35 21.12
C THR A 83 -11.13 -7.50 20.51
N GLN A 84 -10.76 -6.56 19.63
CA GLN A 84 -11.66 -5.54 19.07
C GLN A 84 -12.80 -6.11 18.23
N TRP A 85 -12.52 -7.09 17.37
CA TRP A 85 -13.51 -7.82 16.59
C TRP A 85 -13.20 -9.30 16.60
N LYS A 86 -14.21 -10.14 16.85
CA LYS A 86 -14.09 -11.58 16.98
C LYS A 86 -14.75 -12.25 15.78
N PHE A 87 -14.04 -13.19 15.14
CA PHE A 87 -14.63 -13.99 14.06
C PHE A 87 -15.84 -14.79 14.59
N PRO A 88 -16.99 -14.74 13.91
CA PRO A 88 -18.19 -15.48 14.31
C PRO A 88 -17.97 -16.99 14.37
N GLU A 89 -18.77 -17.68 15.17
CA GLU A 89 -18.79 -19.15 15.22
C GLU A 89 -19.15 -19.75 13.85
N GLY A 90 -18.46 -20.83 13.48
CA GLY A 90 -18.58 -21.48 12.18
C GLY A 90 -17.78 -20.84 11.06
N THR A 91 -16.97 -19.81 11.34
CA THR A 91 -16.13 -19.19 10.29
C THR A 91 -15.02 -20.14 9.87
N THR A 92 -15.11 -20.63 8.64
CA THR A 92 -14.14 -21.58 8.08
C THR A 92 -13.38 -20.94 6.93
N LEU A 93 -12.06 -21.08 6.96
CA LEU A 93 -11.15 -20.69 5.90
C LEU A 93 -10.78 -21.93 5.08
N ALA A 94 -11.34 -22.04 3.87
CA ALA A 94 -11.13 -23.18 2.99
C ALA A 94 -9.64 -23.41 2.69
N LYS A 95 -9.24 -24.66 2.42
CA LYS A 95 -7.88 -25.02 2.00
C LYS A 95 -7.43 -24.19 0.80
N ASN A 96 -6.24 -23.59 0.87
CA ASN A 96 -5.74 -22.66 -0.16
C ASN A 96 -6.78 -21.57 -0.53
N GLY A 97 -7.66 -21.22 0.41
CA GLY A 97 -8.76 -20.31 0.23
C GLY A 97 -8.48 -18.93 0.81
N TYR A 98 -9.23 -17.96 0.30
CA TYR A 98 -9.17 -16.55 0.70
C TYR A 98 -10.48 -16.18 1.40
N LEU A 99 -10.39 -15.49 2.54
CA LEU A 99 -11.52 -14.94 3.26
C LEU A 99 -11.37 -13.43 3.36
N VAL A 100 -12.39 -12.72 2.93
CA VAL A 100 -12.45 -11.26 2.99
C VAL A 100 -13.20 -10.83 4.24
N VAL A 101 -12.63 -9.87 4.95
CA VAL A 101 -13.25 -9.14 6.05
C VAL A 101 -13.36 -7.67 5.62
N TRP A 102 -14.58 -7.12 5.62
CA TRP A 102 -14.84 -5.71 5.37
C TRP A 102 -14.54 -4.89 6.63
N VAL A 103 -13.77 -3.82 6.46
CA VAL A 103 -13.22 -2.99 7.53
C VAL A 103 -13.77 -1.58 7.37
N ASP A 104 -15.08 -1.47 7.52
CA ASP A 104 -15.89 -0.31 7.14
C ASP A 104 -16.39 0.51 8.34
N GLY A 105 -16.34 -0.04 9.54
CA GLY A 105 -16.92 0.57 10.74
C GLY A 105 -18.38 0.21 10.98
N ASP A 106 -18.96 -0.72 10.21
CA ASP A 106 -20.36 -1.10 10.27
C ASP A 106 -20.56 -2.62 10.43
N SER A 107 -20.48 -3.07 11.69
CA SER A 107 -20.74 -4.47 12.02
C SER A 107 -22.22 -4.90 11.92
N THR A 108 -23.13 -4.03 11.44
CA THR A 108 -24.56 -4.37 11.33
C THR A 108 -24.92 -5.03 10.00
N GLN A 109 -24.01 -4.96 9.02
CA GLN A 109 -24.18 -5.54 7.70
C GLN A 109 -24.05 -7.07 7.68
N VAL A 110 -24.59 -7.69 6.64
CA VAL A 110 -24.57 -9.16 6.47
C VAL A 110 -23.20 -9.58 5.97
N GLY A 111 -22.45 -10.29 6.81
CA GLY A 111 -21.15 -10.85 6.42
C GLY A 111 -20.12 -10.64 7.50
N LEU A 112 -18.86 -10.54 7.11
CA LEU A 112 -17.74 -10.26 8.00
C LEU A 112 -17.40 -8.77 7.94
N HIS A 113 -18.11 -7.96 8.73
CA HIS A 113 -17.88 -6.52 8.83
C HIS A 113 -17.38 -6.16 10.23
N THR A 114 -16.32 -5.35 10.30
CA THR A 114 -15.72 -4.94 11.57
C THR A 114 -16.29 -3.60 12.05
N PRO A 115 -16.31 -3.32 13.36
CA PRO A 115 -16.75 -2.03 13.91
C PRO A 115 -15.68 -0.92 13.81
N PHE A 116 -14.66 -1.11 12.97
CA PHE A 116 -13.59 -0.14 12.75
C PHE A 116 -13.25 -0.01 11.27
N LYS A 117 -12.50 1.03 10.92
CA LYS A 117 -12.12 1.35 9.54
C LYS A 117 -10.63 1.57 9.44
N LEU A 118 -10.06 1.22 8.28
CA LEU A 118 -8.64 1.43 8.04
C LEU A 118 -8.31 2.90 7.77
N SER A 119 -7.16 3.34 8.28
CA SER A 119 -6.56 4.64 8.01
C SER A 119 -5.78 4.62 6.71
N ALA A 120 -6.18 5.47 5.75
CA ALA A 120 -5.42 5.73 4.53
C ALA A 120 -4.01 6.33 4.78
N LEU A 121 -3.72 6.80 6.00
CA LEU A 121 -2.39 7.30 6.40
C LEU A 121 -1.42 6.19 6.81
N GLY A 122 -1.87 4.93 6.84
CA GLY A 122 -1.10 3.80 7.31
C GLY A 122 -1.34 3.53 8.79
N GLU A 123 -1.36 2.25 9.15
CA GLU A 123 -1.50 1.79 10.54
C GLU A 123 -1.04 0.32 10.69
N THR A 124 -1.33 -0.31 11.83
CA THR A 124 -1.03 -1.72 12.08
C THR A 124 -2.29 -2.54 12.33
N VAL A 125 -2.41 -3.66 11.62
CA VAL A 125 -3.47 -4.66 11.81
C VAL A 125 -2.86 -5.92 12.44
N LEU A 126 -3.58 -6.51 13.39
CA LEU A 126 -3.20 -7.78 14.04
C LEU A 126 -4.30 -8.83 13.87
N LEU A 127 -3.87 -10.08 13.63
CA LEU A 127 -4.69 -11.28 13.72
C LEU A 127 -4.22 -12.12 14.91
N LEU A 128 -5.15 -12.52 15.77
CA LEU A 128 -4.85 -13.23 17.01
C LEU A 128 -5.68 -14.51 17.14
N THR A 129 -5.14 -15.50 17.84
CA THR A 129 -5.86 -16.71 18.24
C THR A 129 -6.88 -16.41 19.35
N PRO A 130 -7.81 -17.34 19.67
CA PRO A 130 -8.74 -17.21 20.79
C PRO A 130 -8.06 -17.01 22.16
N GLU A 131 -6.80 -17.43 22.31
CA GLU A 131 -5.96 -17.23 23.49
C GLU A 131 -5.20 -15.89 23.48
N GLU A 132 -5.58 -14.97 22.59
CA GLU A 132 -4.98 -13.63 22.42
C GLU A 132 -3.50 -13.66 22.00
N LYS A 133 -3.04 -14.78 21.42
CA LYS A 133 -1.70 -14.88 20.81
C LYS A 133 -1.72 -14.22 19.44
N VAL A 134 -0.89 -13.19 19.23
CA VAL A 134 -0.68 -12.59 17.90
C VAL A 134 -0.05 -13.62 16.97
N ILE A 135 -0.70 -13.88 15.84
CA ILE A 135 -0.19 -14.78 14.79
C ILE A 135 0.18 -14.03 13.52
N GLN A 136 -0.42 -12.86 13.28
CA GLN A 136 -0.01 -11.94 12.22
C GLN A 136 -0.02 -10.52 12.74
N GLU A 137 0.96 -9.73 12.29
CA GLU A 137 1.05 -8.30 12.51
C GLU A 137 1.52 -7.66 11.20
N VAL A 138 0.70 -6.76 10.66
CA VAL A 138 0.98 -6.07 9.39
C VAL A 138 0.89 -4.58 9.62
N THR A 139 2.03 -3.90 9.51
CA THR A 139 2.08 -2.44 9.45
C THR A 139 2.20 -2.02 7.98
N PHE A 140 1.24 -1.22 7.52
CA PHE A 140 1.26 -0.67 6.16
C PHE A 140 1.44 0.85 6.21
N PRO A 141 2.18 1.44 5.25
CA PRO A 141 2.38 2.89 5.19
C PRO A 141 1.13 3.59 4.65
N ALA A 142 1.18 4.91 4.50
CA ALA A 142 0.12 5.64 3.79
C ALA A 142 -0.15 5.01 2.41
N ILE A 143 -1.43 4.95 2.04
CA ILE A 143 -1.87 4.21 0.86
C ILE A 143 -1.28 4.80 -0.42
N SER A 144 -0.99 3.92 -1.38
CA SER A 144 -0.83 4.28 -2.80
C SER A 144 -2.15 4.01 -3.53
N LEU A 145 -2.69 5.01 -4.25
CA LEU A 145 -4.01 4.89 -4.90
C LEU A 145 -4.08 3.66 -5.82
N LEU A 146 -5.26 3.04 -5.84
CA LEU A 146 -5.58 1.88 -6.69
C LEU A 146 -4.71 0.64 -6.44
N GLN A 147 -3.99 0.61 -5.32
CA GLN A 147 -3.16 -0.51 -4.89
C GLN A 147 -3.64 -1.02 -3.53
N SER A 148 -3.45 -2.31 -3.33
CA SER A 148 -3.52 -2.96 -2.03
C SER A 148 -2.11 -3.23 -1.52
N TYR A 149 -1.97 -3.31 -0.21
CA TYR A 149 -0.74 -3.77 0.42
C TYR A 149 -0.77 -5.29 0.45
N SER A 150 -0.08 -5.90 -0.51
CA SER A 150 -0.19 -7.31 -0.86
C SER A 150 1.06 -8.09 -0.50
N ARG A 151 0.88 -9.29 0.05
CA ARG A 151 1.95 -10.24 0.30
C ARG A 151 2.37 -10.94 -1.00
N ILE A 152 3.59 -10.68 -1.46
CA ILE A 152 4.13 -11.24 -2.72
C ILE A 152 5.54 -11.81 -2.47
N PRO A 153 5.79 -13.11 -2.72
CA PRO A 153 4.88 -14.14 -3.23
C PRO A 153 3.65 -14.41 -2.34
N ASN A 154 2.53 -14.84 -2.95
CA ASN A 154 1.26 -15.10 -2.26
C ASN A 154 1.46 -15.97 -1.00
N GLY A 155 0.83 -15.57 0.10
CA GLY A 155 0.88 -16.27 1.38
C GLY A 155 2.23 -16.27 2.12
N THR A 156 3.36 -16.01 1.46
CA THR A 156 4.70 -16.26 2.03
C THR A 156 5.68 -15.09 1.95
N GLY A 157 5.45 -14.14 1.05
CA GLY A 157 6.38 -13.06 0.77
C GLY A 157 6.32 -11.88 1.72
N ASN A 158 7.05 -10.84 1.31
CA ASN A 158 6.98 -9.52 1.93
C ASN A 158 5.75 -8.77 1.39
N PHE A 159 5.30 -7.77 2.14
CA PHE A 159 4.27 -6.87 1.65
C PHE A 159 4.87 -5.81 0.71
N ILE A 160 4.20 -5.59 -0.41
CA ILE A 160 4.46 -4.49 -1.35
C ILE A 160 3.13 -3.90 -1.79
N TRP A 161 3.14 -2.66 -2.25
CA TRP A 161 1.98 -2.13 -2.97
C TRP A 161 1.89 -2.79 -4.35
N ALA A 162 0.74 -3.40 -4.64
CA ALA A 162 0.48 -4.10 -5.90
C ALA A 162 -0.98 -3.96 -6.33
N ALA A 163 -1.30 -4.49 -7.52
CA ALA A 163 -2.68 -4.59 -7.97
C ALA A 163 -3.56 -5.33 -6.97
N PRO A 164 -4.76 -4.81 -6.65
CA PRO A 164 -5.68 -5.54 -5.82
C PRO A 164 -6.07 -6.90 -6.43
N THR A 165 -5.94 -7.98 -5.67
CA THR A 165 -6.21 -9.36 -6.08
C THR A 165 -7.37 -9.98 -5.29
N PHE A 166 -8.46 -9.22 -5.16
CA PHE A 166 -9.66 -9.61 -4.41
C PHE A 166 -10.11 -11.07 -4.65
N LYS A 167 -10.03 -11.90 -3.59
CA LYS A 167 -10.37 -13.33 -3.56
C LYS A 167 -9.52 -14.19 -4.51
N ALA A 168 -8.28 -13.78 -4.77
CA ALA A 168 -7.40 -14.43 -5.71
C ALA A 168 -5.95 -14.43 -5.23
N GLU A 169 -5.12 -15.20 -5.92
CA GLU A 169 -3.68 -15.25 -5.65
C GLU A 169 -3.01 -13.89 -5.94
N ASN A 170 -2.31 -13.36 -4.93
CA ASN A 170 -1.48 -12.17 -5.08
C ASN A 170 -0.39 -12.41 -6.12
N LYS A 171 -0.32 -11.53 -7.11
CA LYS A 171 0.70 -11.56 -8.16
C LYS A 171 1.38 -10.21 -8.25
N GLU A 172 2.67 -10.23 -8.53
CA GLU A 172 3.40 -9.03 -8.91
C GLU A 172 2.83 -8.56 -10.26
N SER A 173 1.81 -7.71 -10.18
CA SER A 173 1.14 -7.12 -11.32
C SER A 173 0.85 -5.66 -11.01
N ASP A 174 1.06 -4.83 -12.02
CA ASP A 174 0.67 -3.44 -12.01
C ASP A 174 -0.88 -3.39 -12.10
N PRO A 175 -1.60 -2.62 -11.25
CA PRO A 175 -3.07 -2.58 -11.20
C PRO A 175 -3.78 -2.09 -12.47
N GLY A 176 -3.43 -2.55 -13.67
CA GLY A 176 -4.01 -2.07 -14.93
C GLY A 176 -4.15 -0.54 -14.91
N LEU A 177 -3.16 0.13 -14.30
CA LEU A 177 -3.28 1.50 -13.85
C LEU A 177 -3.53 2.31 -15.10
N ASN A 178 -4.70 2.92 -15.18
CA ASN A 178 -4.96 3.87 -16.22
C ASN A 178 -3.91 4.96 -16.02
N ILE A 179 -2.91 5.02 -16.90
CA ILE A 179 -1.78 5.96 -16.80
C ILE A 179 -2.27 7.40 -16.60
N ASN A 180 -3.44 7.73 -17.18
CA ASN A 180 -4.08 9.02 -17.07
C ASN A 180 -4.68 9.32 -15.68
N LYS A 181 -4.84 8.30 -14.84
CA LYS A 181 -5.26 8.41 -13.42
C LYS A 181 -4.12 8.20 -12.42
N SER A 182 -2.93 7.83 -12.91
CA SER A 182 -1.78 7.46 -12.07
C SER A 182 -0.86 8.63 -11.79
N ILE A 183 -0.98 9.70 -12.59
CA ILE A 183 -0.18 10.91 -12.46
C ILE A 183 -1.03 11.99 -11.81
N VAL A 184 -0.55 12.53 -10.71
CA VAL A 184 -1.22 13.59 -9.96
C VAL A 184 -0.32 14.80 -9.83
N ILE A 185 -0.91 15.98 -9.72
CA ILE A 185 -0.20 17.12 -9.13
C ILE A 185 -0.12 16.83 -7.63
N ASN A 186 1.10 16.79 -7.09
CA ASN A 186 1.36 16.39 -5.71
C ASN A 186 1.58 17.58 -4.78
N GLU A 187 2.34 18.56 -5.25
CA GLU A 187 2.73 19.71 -4.46
C GLU A 187 3.03 20.92 -5.37
N LEU A 188 2.76 22.13 -4.89
CA LEU A 188 3.07 23.37 -5.60
C LEU A 188 3.69 24.40 -4.65
N MET A 189 4.69 25.12 -5.14
CA MET A 189 5.29 26.28 -4.46
C MET A 189 5.18 27.50 -5.38
N ALA A 190 4.17 28.34 -5.16
CA ALA A 190 3.89 29.54 -5.97
C ALA A 190 4.56 30.83 -5.45
N LYS A 191 5.50 30.69 -4.51
CA LYS A 191 6.35 31.77 -4.01
C LYS A 191 7.63 31.20 -3.43
N ASN A 192 8.49 30.63 -4.27
CA ASN A 192 9.72 30.04 -3.75
C ASN A 192 10.78 31.11 -3.44
N THR A 193 11.45 30.98 -2.28
CA THR A 193 12.61 31.82 -1.93
C THR A 193 13.79 31.02 -1.40
N GLN A 194 13.63 29.73 -1.13
CA GLN A 194 14.65 28.91 -0.46
C GLN A 194 14.48 27.38 -0.56
N TYR A 195 13.41 26.86 -1.18
CA TYR A 195 13.07 25.44 -1.15
C TYR A 195 13.17 24.81 -2.54
N GLY A 196 14.26 24.09 -2.77
CA GLY A 196 14.62 23.56 -4.08
C GLY A 196 15.08 24.67 -5.01
N SER A 197 16.29 24.52 -5.56
CA SER A 197 16.79 25.42 -6.60
C SER A 197 16.86 24.69 -7.92
N ASP A 198 16.67 25.43 -9.01
CA ASP A 198 16.90 24.92 -10.35
C ASP A 198 18.39 24.66 -10.64
N GLN A 199 18.67 24.25 -11.86
CA GLN A 199 19.99 23.93 -12.39
C GLN A 199 20.93 25.16 -12.41
N ASN A 200 20.37 26.36 -12.32
CA ASN A 200 21.07 27.64 -12.30
C ASN A 200 21.21 28.20 -10.87
N GLY A 201 20.68 27.52 -9.85
CA GLY A 201 20.70 27.93 -8.46
C GLY A 201 19.63 28.97 -8.10
N GLN A 202 18.59 29.11 -8.92
CA GLN A 202 17.46 30.02 -8.70
C GLN A 202 16.35 29.31 -7.92
N PHE A 203 15.67 30.06 -7.05
CA PHE A 203 14.53 29.57 -6.28
C PHE A 203 13.23 29.95 -6.99
N ASP A 204 12.97 29.31 -8.12
CA ASP A 204 11.75 29.56 -8.90
C ASP A 204 10.56 28.77 -8.37
N ASP A 205 9.37 29.24 -8.73
CA ASP A 205 8.13 28.53 -8.43
C ASP A 205 8.15 27.16 -9.10
N TRP A 206 7.52 26.17 -8.48
CA TRP A 206 7.54 24.81 -9.02
C TRP A 206 6.24 24.07 -8.78
N ILE A 207 6.00 23.12 -9.67
CA ILE A 207 4.90 22.17 -9.65
C ILE A 207 5.52 20.77 -9.61
N GLU A 208 5.15 19.99 -8.61
CA GLU A 208 5.59 18.60 -8.48
C GLU A 208 4.48 17.66 -8.95
N LEU A 209 4.84 16.74 -9.84
CA LEU A 209 4.01 15.59 -10.19
C LEU A 209 4.48 14.36 -9.45
N TYR A 210 3.53 13.50 -9.07
CA TYR A 210 3.81 12.18 -8.49
C TYR A 210 3.19 11.06 -9.31
N ASN A 211 3.95 9.98 -9.50
CA ASN A 211 3.48 8.76 -10.13
C ASN A 211 3.09 7.73 -9.08
N LEU A 212 1.79 7.44 -9.00
CA LEU A 212 1.21 6.43 -8.13
C LEU A 212 1.45 5.00 -8.63
N ALA A 213 1.90 4.84 -9.87
CA ALA A 213 2.18 3.54 -10.47
C ALA A 213 3.55 3.01 -10.07
N ASN A 214 3.63 1.67 -10.01
CA ASN A 214 4.88 0.95 -9.75
C ASN A 214 5.68 0.66 -11.05
N VAL A 215 5.40 1.43 -12.11
CA VAL A 215 6.11 1.44 -13.39
C VAL A 215 6.40 2.87 -13.82
N ASP A 216 7.49 3.08 -14.56
CA ASP A 216 7.81 4.38 -15.13
C ASP A 216 6.74 4.75 -16.18
N ILE A 217 6.21 5.97 -16.11
CA ILE A 217 5.21 6.46 -17.07
C ILE A 217 5.87 7.44 -18.03
N ASP A 218 5.71 7.21 -19.33
CA ASP A 218 6.05 8.19 -20.36
C ASP A 218 4.94 9.24 -20.43
N ILE A 219 5.29 10.49 -20.11
CA ILE A 219 4.37 11.64 -20.11
C ILE A 219 4.63 12.57 -21.29
N SER A 220 5.35 12.08 -22.32
CA SER A 220 5.60 12.82 -23.55
C SER A 220 4.31 13.39 -24.14
N GLY A 221 4.31 14.70 -24.35
CA GLY A 221 3.22 15.39 -24.99
C GLY A 221 1.95 15.59 -24.17
N PHE A 222 1.96 15.25 -22.88
CA PHE A 222 1.01 15.78 -21.90
C PHE A 222 1.17 17.30 -21.80
N TYR A 223 0.21 17.96 -21.14
CA TYR A 223 0.25 19.40 -20.92
C TYR A 223 0.10 19.76 -19.45
N LEU A 224 0.75 20.86 -19.07
CA LEU A 224 0.55 21.55 -17.80
C LEU A 224 0.08 22.98 -18.10
N SER A 225 -0.87 23.46 -17.31
CA SER A 225 -1.43 24.81 -17.47
C SER A 225 -1.90 25.37 -16.14
N ASP A 226 -1.73 26.67 -15.94
CA ASP A 226 -2.30 27.48 -14.86
C ASP A 226 -3.70 28.06 -15.21
N SER A 227 -4.30 27.61 -16.32
CA SER A 227 -5.54 28.18 -16.85
C SER A 227 -6.43 27.13 -17.50
N LYS A 228 -7.63 26.94 -16.94
CA LYS A 228 -8.69 26.10 -17.56
C LYS A 228 -9.22 26.66 -18.87
N LYS A 229 -8.92 27.91 -19.21
CA LYS A 229 -9.28 28.52 -20.50
C LYS A 229 -8.31 28.13 -21.60
N GLU A 230 -7.10 27.70 -21.25
CA GLU A 230 -6.04 27.31 -22.17
C GLU A 230 -5.36 26.03 -21.67
N LEU A 231 -5.94 24.86 -21.97
CA LEU A 231 -5.48 23.57 -21.42
C LEU A 231 -4.09 23.11 -21.90
N THR A 232 -3.55 23.73 -22.94
CA THR A 232 -2.33 23.28 -23.62
C THR A 232 -1.19 24.30 -23.56
N LYS A 233 -1.09 25.09 -22.48
CA LYS A 233 -0.10 26.18 -22.34
C LYS A 233 1.34 25.70 -22.45
N TRP A 234 1.71 24.68 -21.69
CA TRP A 234 3.04 24.08 -21.74
C TRP A 234 2.94 22.59 -21.98
N LYS A 235 3.77 22.07 -22.89
CA LYS A 235 3.74 20.67 -23.33
C LYS A 235 5.01 19.95 -22.84
N PHE A 236 4.84 18.80 -22.21
CA PHE A 236 5.97 17.96 -21.82
C PHE A 236 6.79 17.53 -23.07
N PRO A 237 8.13 17.69 -23.04
CA PRO A 237 9.00 17.24 -24.12
C PRO A 237 8.88 15.75 -24.42
N ILE A 238 9.29 15.35 -25.64
CA ILE A 238 9.38 13.93 -26.00
C ILE A 238 10.50 13.26 -25.19
N GLY A 239 10.21 12.07 -24.67
CA GLY A 239 11.11 11.29 -23.83
C GLY A 239 11.01 11.62 -22.34
N THR A 240 10.13 12.53 -21.92
CA THR A 240 9.92 12.80 -20.50
C THR A 240 9.29 11.59 -19.81
N LYS A 241 10.04 10.98 -18.90
CA LYS A 241 9.58 9.87 -18.06
C LYS A 241 9.40 10.34 -16.64
N LEU A 242 8.29 9.94 -16.04
CA LEU A 242 8.02 10.07 -14.62
C LEU A 242 8.30 8.71 -13.96
N PRO A 243 9.35 8.58 -13.12
CA PRO A 243 9.74 7.31 -12.54
C PRO A 243 8.64 6.67 -11.69
N LYS A 244 8.63 5.33 -11.58
CA LYS A 244 7.72 4.61 -10.68
C LYS A 244 7.80 5.10 -9.24
N ASN A 245 6.66 5.32 -8.59
CA ASN A 245 6.59 5.89 -7.23
C ASN A 245 7.49 7.13 -7.06
N GLY A 246 7.73 7.87 -8.15
CA GLY A 246 8.72 8.93 -8.23
C GLY A 246 8.07 10.29 -8.47
N TYR A 247 8.87 11.33 -8.26
CA TYR A 247 8.48 12.72 -8.40
C TYR A 247 9.11 13.34 -9.65
N LEU A 248 8.46 14.35 -10.21
CA LEU A 248 9.02 15.17 -11.28
C LEU A 248 8.68 16.63 -11.04
N ILE A 249 9.71 17.47 -11.06
CA ILE A 249 9.60 18.90 -10.87
C ILE A 249 9.49 19.60 -12.23
N VAL A 250 8.51 20.49 -12.33
CA VAL A 250 8.38 21.47 -13.40
C VAL A 250 8.52 22.86 -12.80
N TRP A 251 9.53 23.61 -13.21
CA TRP A 251 9.72 25.01 -12.83
C TRP A 251 8.69 25.87 -13.55
N ALA A 252 7.98 26.71 -12.83
CA ALA A 252 7.02 27.67 -13.37
C ALA A 252 7.62 29.07 -13.30
N ASP A 253 8.60 29.33 -14.18
CA ASP A 253 9.44 30.53 -14.17
C ASP A 253 9.32 31.38 -15.46
N ALA A 254 8.51 30.92 -16.41
CA ALA A 254 8.40 31.51 -17.75
C ALA A 254 9.72 31.57 -18.54
N ASP A 255 10.68 30.65 -18.27
CA ASP A 255 11.98 30.60 -18.94
C ASP A 255 12.27 29.22 -19.55
N THR A 256 11.65 28.94 -20.70
CA THR A 256 11.79 27.66 -21.41
C THR A 256 13.18 27.40 -22.00
N LEU A 257 14.12 28.35 -21.90
CA LEU A 257 15.47 28.20 -22.47
C LEU A 257 16.45 27.51 -21.51
N GLN A 258 16.07 27.38 -20.24
CA GLN A 258 16.88 26.73 -19.23
C GLN A 258 16.92 25.21 -19.38
N VAL A 259 17.96 24.60 -18.81
CA VAL A 259 18.13 23.15 -18.80
C VAL A 259 17.18 22.55 -17.79
N GLY A 260 16.24 21.72 -18.26
CA GLY A 260 15.30 21.02 -17.40
C GLY A 260 13.87 21.17 -17.92
N LEU A 261 12.92 21.06 -17.01
CA LEU A 261 11.50 21.25 -17.30
C LEU A 261 11.07 22.62 -16.78
N HIS A 262 11.09 23.60 -17.67
CA HIS A 262 10.69 24.98 -17.38
C HIS A 262 9.45 25.34 -18.19
N ALA A 263 8.36 25.67 -17.50
CA ALA A 263 7.09 26.06 -18.07
C ALA A 263 7.14 27.50 -18.58
N ASN A 264 6.32 27.80 -19.59
CA ASN A 264 6.25 29.13 -20.21
C ASN A 264 5.37 30.13 -19.42
N TYR A 265 5.14 29.89 -18.13
CA TYR A 265 4.34 30.74 -17.25
C TYR A 265 4.88 30.70 -15.83
N LYS A 266 4.46 31.68 -15.01
CA LYS A 266 4.72 31.74 -13.57
C LYS A 266 3.46 31.49 -12.78
N LEU A 267 3.62 30.94 -11.58
CA LEU A 267 2.50 30.79 -10.66
C LEU A 267 2.16 32.12 -9.97
N SER A 268 0.87 32.41 -9.84
CA SER A 268 0.39 33.57 -9.11
C SER A 268 0.44 33.32 -7.60
N SER A 269 1.17 34.17 -6.86
CA SER A 269 1.15 34.11 -5.38
C SER A 269 -0.21 34.47 -4.75
N LEU A 270 -1.18 34.98 -5.54
CA LEU A 270 -2.54 35.27 -5.06
C LEU A 270 -3.47 34.04 -5.12
N GLY A 271 -2.99 32.90 -5.62
CA GLY A 271 -3.78 31.70 -5.83
C GLY A 271 -4.36 31.63 -7.24
N GLU A 272 -4.29 30.44 -7.85
CA GLU A 272 -4.94 30.14 -9.14
C GLU A 272 -5.19 28.64 -9.29
N THR A 273 -5.46 28.17 -10.51
CA THR A 273 -5.74 26.76 -10.79
C THR A 273 -4.66 26.18 -11.69
N VAL A 274 -4.06 25.06 -11.29
CA VAL A 274 -3.16 24.28 -12.14
C VAL A 274 -3.86 23.00 -12.58
N VAL A 275 -3.73 22.66 -13.86
CA VAL A 275 -4.28 21.46 -14.47
C VAL A 275 -3.20 20.66 -15.19
N LEU A 276 -3.23 19.35 -14.98
CA LEU A 276 -2.52 18.35 -15.77
C LEU A 276 -3.49 17.78 -16.81
N VAL A 277 -3.07 17.72 -18.06
CA VAL A 277 -3.94 17.40 -19.20
C VAL A 277 -3.28 16.37 -20.11
N SER A 278 -4.04 15.36 -20.56
CA SER A 278 -3.55 14.33 -21.48
C SER A 278 -3.31 14.87 -22.90
N PRO A 279 -2.60 14.13 -23.76
CA PRO A 279 -2.44 14.49 -25.18
C PRO A 279 -3.78 14.66 -25.93
N GLU A 280 -4.82 13.94 -25.51
CA GLU A 280 -6.19 14.02 -26.02
C GLU A 280 -6.99 15.22 -25.46
N LYS A 281 -6.33 16.09 -24.68
CA LYS A 281 -6.91 17.30 -24.06
C LYS A 281 -7.94 17.00 -22.97
N VAL A 282 -7.82 15.86 -22.31
CA VAL A 282 -8.64 15.52 -21.13
C VAL A 282 -7.92 16.00 -19.88
N ILE A 283 -8.62 16.73 -19.00
CA ILE A 283 -8.06 17.11 -17.68
C ILE A 283 -7.95 15.84 -16.83
N LEU A 284 -6.73 15.56 -16.38
CA LEU A 284 -6.39 14.40 -15.55
C LEU A 284 -6.35 14.74 -14.07
N ASN A 285 -5.78 15.90 -13.76
CA ASN A 285 -5.72 16.42 -12.40
C ASN A 285 -5.91 17.93 -12.41
N GLU A 286 -6.55 18.44 -11.36
CA GLU A 286 -6.82 19.86 -11.17
C GLU A 286 -6.61 20.20 -9.70
N VAL A 287 -5.92 21.31 -9.46
CA VAL A 287 -5.73 21.88 -8.12
C VAL A 287 -6.00 23.37 -8.19
N LYS A 288 -6.82 23.87 -7.27
CA LYS A 288 -6.97 25.31 -7.03
C LYS A 288 -6.33 25.63 -5.69
N TYR A 289 -5.24 26.40 -5.71
CA TYR A 289 -4.48 26.72 -4.50
C TYR A 289 -4.81 28.13 -3.99
N PRO A 290 -4.71 28.37 -2.67
CA PRO A 290 -5.01 29.66 -2.05
C PRO A 290 -3.86 30.66 -2.24
N VAL A 291 -3.93 31.82 -1.60
CA VAL A 291 -2.81 32.77 -1.53
C VAL A 291 -1.57 32.07 -0.95
N ALA A 292 -0.44 32.18 -1.65
CA ALA A 292 0.81 31.52 -1.29
C ALA A 292 1.68 32.40 -0.39
N THR A 293 2.47 31.76 0.48
CA THR A 293 3.50 32.40 1.31
C THR A 293 4.87 31.84 0.94
N SER A 294 5.95 32.54 1.27
CA SER A 294 7.31 32.08 0.92
C SER A 294 7.81 30.93 1.80
N SER A 295 7.08 30.61 2.87
CA SER A 295 7.46 29.57 3.84
C SER A 295 6.71 28.25 3.67
N GLN A 296 5.70 28.20 2.80
CA GLN A 296 4.79 27.06 2.69
C GLN A 296 4.51 26.72 1.22
N SER A 297 4.38 25.43 0.95
CA SER A 297 3.84 24.88 -0.27
C SER A 297 2.37 24.50 -0.07
N TYR A 298 1.69 24.15 -1.16
CA TYR A 298 0.37 23.54 -1.12
C TYR A 298 0.50 22.11 -1.63
N GLY A 299 0.43 21.13 -0.71
CA GLY A 299 0.74 19.73 -0.99
C GLY A 299 -0.38 18.77 -0.58
N ARG A 300 -0.49 17.64 -1.28
CA ARG A 300 -1.41 16.55 -0.92
C ARG A 300 -0.91 15.84 0.33
N ILE A 301 -1.74 15.78 1.36
CA ILE A 301 -1.46 14.97 2.55
C ILE A 301 -2.69 14.12 2.85
N PRO A 302 -2.60 12.77 2.78
CA PRO A 302 -1.41 11.96 2.45
C PRO A 302 -0.83 12.17 1.03
N ASN A 303 0.47 11.89 0.86
CA ASN A 303 1.20 12.05 -0.40
C ASN A 303 0.49 11.40 -1.60
N GLY A 304 0.36 12.12 -2.71
CA GLY A 304 -0.25 11.66 -3.95
C GLY A 304 -1.78 11.53 -3.95
N ILE A 305 -2.41 11.40 -2.78
CA ILE A 305 -3.79 10.91 -2.68
C ILE A 305 -4.71 11.82 -1.86
N GLY A 306 -4.11 12.60 -0.97
CA GLY A 306 -4.80 13.38 0.03
C GLY A 306 -5.37 14.68 -0.50
N ASP A 307 -6.07 15.36 0.40
CA ASP A 307 -6.48 16.73 0.18
C ASP A 307 -5.25 17.63 0.17
N PHE A 308 -5.33 18.71 -0.61
CA PHE A 308 -4.27 19.72 -0.58
C PHE A 308 -4.40 20.59 0.66
N ILE A 309 -3.30 20.70 1.41
CA ILE A 309 -3.19 21.61 2.56
C ILE A 309 -1.93 22.46 2.43
N LEU A 310 -1.90 23.60 3.14
CA LEU A 310 -0.66 24.35 3.30
C LEU A 310 0.27 23.57 4.22
N THR A 311 1.45 23.22 3.74
CA THR A 311 2.42 22.42 4.49
C THR A 311 3.85 22.97 4.35
N THR A 312 4.79 22.37 5.07
CA THR A 312 6.22 22.63 4.88
C THR A 312 6.66 22.04 3.55
N PRO A 313 7.40 22.79 2.70
CA PRO A 313 7.78 22.29 1.38
C PRO A 313 8.58 20.98 1.41
N THR A 314 8.17 20.01 0.60
CA THR A 314 8.76 18.67 0.48
C THR A 314 9.33 18.41 -0.92
N PHE A 315 10.09 19.38 -1.43
CA PHE A 315 10.68 19.35 -2.78
C PHE A 315 11.30 17.98 -3.15
N ASN A 316 10.73 17.35 -4.18
CA ASN A 316 11.17 16.07 -4.75
C ASN A 316 11.19 14.93 -3.71
N ALA A 317 10.24 14.94 -2.79
CA ALA A 317 10.12 14.00 -1.68
C ALA A 317 8.66 13.76 -1.28
N GLU A 318 8.45 12.77 -0.42
CA GLU A 318 7.13 12.47 0.13
C GLU A 318 6.61 13.61 1.01
N ASN A 319 5.39 14.06 0.74
CA ASN A 319 4.65 15.03 1.57
C ASN A 319 4.34 14.43 2.95
N LYS A 320 4.63 15.17 4.02
CA LYS A 320 4.45 14.75 5.42
C LYS A 320 3.75 15.83 6.24
#